data_AF-A0A7Y3FK92-F1
#
_entry.id   AF-A0A7Y3FK92-F1
#
_cell.length_a   1.000
_cell.length_b   1.000
_cell.length_c   1.000
_cell.angle_alpha   90.00
_cell.angle_beta   90.00
_cell.angle_gamma   90.00
#
_symmetry.space_group_name_H-M   'P 1'
#
loop_
_entity.id
_entity.type
_entity.pdbx_description
1 polymer ?
#
loop_
_entity_poly.entity_id
_entity_poly.type
_entity_poly.pdbx_seq_one_letter_code
_entity_poly.pdbx_strand_id
1 'polypeptide(L)'
;MISWHGAWRAVAVVFLVFMLHSPAHAQRKHIVQQGQTLAAIAQRYRVSVTNLAAANRLKKTSNLRVGQVLRIPPKGVIYVYPGQTLTGIAQLNKVSVKALAKANRLNPDATLRVGQRLELPGYSQSAKASKARNAILSGMVTLERPASQETLRVRLFDKSGKLDAKARQRLARFLRDRETDEAKRPPPRLMRALAYLADHFNGRTIVVVSAYRSQKGDDSGASRHSTGEAIDIRVEGVPNEVLRDYCLTLNKVGVGYYPRSSFVHIDVRSKAVYWVDWSRPGEPPLYLPPGESPEKYDAGASSAVSPAKL
;
A
#
# COMPACT_ATOMS: atom_id res chain seq x y z
N MET A 1 52.04 -39.86 -47.07
CA MET A 1 52.84 -38.68 -46.69
C MET A 1 52.05 -37.43 -47.05
N ILE A 2 51.83 -36.55 -46.07
CA ILE A 2 51.79 -35.06 -46.13
C ILE A 2 51.17 -34.47 -47.43
N SER A 3 50.07 -33.71 -47.44
CA SER A 3 50.01 -32.37 -46.84
C SER A 3 48.57 -31.82 -46.70
N TRP A 4 48.52 -30.72 -45.97
CA TRP A 4 47.38 -29.95 -45.46
C TRP A 4 47.29 -28.64 -46.24
N HIS A 5 46.08 -28.17 -46.59
CA HIS A 5 45.65 -26.75 -46.67
C HIS A 5 44.11 -26.78 -46.86
N GLY A 6 43.24 -26.16 -46.06
CA GLY A 6 43.35 -24.93 -45.30
C GLY A 6 42.31 -23.93 -45.82
N ALA A 7 41.00 -24.23 -45.69
CA ALA A 7 39.92 -23.29 -46.04
C ALA A 7 39.30 -22.73 -44.75
N TRP A 8 39.72 -21.52 -44.39
CA TRP A 8 39.15 -20.74 -43.30
C TRP A 8 37.75 -20.28 -43.69
N ARG A 9 36.71 -20.87 -43.09
CA ARG A 9 35.38 -20.26 -43.02
C ARG A 9 35.26 -19.55 -41.68
N ALA A 10 35.45 -18.24 -41.70
CA ALA A 10 35.14 -17.36 -40.58
C ALA A 10 33.63 -17.42 -40.30
N VAL A 11 33.24 -18.13 -39.25
CA VAL A 11 31.91 -17.98 -38.65
C VAL A 11 32.04 -16.94 -37.56
N ALA A 12 31.67 -15.70 -37.87
CA ALA A 12 31.49 -14.66 -36.87
C ALA A 12 30.28 -15.03 -36.00
N VAL A 13 30.54 -15.68 -34.86
CA VAL A 13 29.52 -15.86 -33.82
C VAL A 13 29.38 -14.53 -33.08
N VAL A 14 28.43 -13.71 -33.52
CA VAL A 14 28.00 -12.53 -32.78
C VAL A 14 27.25 -13.00 -31.54
N PHE A 15 27.92 -13.05 -30.40
CA PHE A 15 27.27 -13.20 -29.09
C PHE A 15 26.57 -11.90 -28.74
N LEU A 16 25.34 -11.74 -29.21
CA LEU A 16 24.43 -10.70 -28.72
C LEU A 16 23.96 -11.10 -27.32
N VAL A 17 24.72 -10.71 -26.30
CA VAL A 17 24.28 -10.81 -24.90
C VAL A 17 23.14 -9.83 -24.71
N PHE A 18 21.91 -10.31 -24.87
CA PHE A 18 20.74 -9.64 -24.31
C PHE A 18 20.90 -9.64 -22.79
N MET A 19 21.50 -8.58 -22.25
CA MET A 19 21.21 -8.19 -20.88
C MET A 19 19.73 -7.86 -20.83
N LEU A 20 18.92 -8.86 -20.49
CA LEU A 20 17.60 -8.69 -19.91
C LEU A 20 17.79 -7.89 -18.62
N HIS A 21 17.91 -6.58 -18.76
CA HIS A 21 17.77 -5.63 -17.67
C HIS A 21 16.33 -5.80 -17.19
N SER A 22 16.15 -6.69 -16.21
CA SER A 22 14.93 -6.72 -15.42
C SER A 22 14.68 -5.29 -14.96
N PRO A 23 13.49 -4.71 -15.19
CA PRO A 23 13.24 -3.34 -14.79
C PRO A 23 13.56 -3.23 -13.30
N ALA A 24 14.60 -2.48 -12.97
CA ALA A 24 14.96 -2.22 -11.60
C ALA A 24 13.77 -1.49 -10.98
N HIS A 25 12.91 -2.21 -10.26
CA HIS A 25 11.85 -1.60 -9.48
C HIS A 25 12.52 -0.54 -8.62
N ALA A 26 12.25 0.74 -8.89
CA ALA A 26 12.85 1.86 -8.20
C ALA A 26 12.68 1.62 -6.69
N GLN A 27 13.78 1.25 -6.03
CA GLN A 27 13.74 0.80 -4.65
C GLN A 27 13.26 1.97 -3.81
N ARG A 28 12.11 1.82 -3.16
CA ARG A 28 11.49 2.89 -2.38
C ARG A 28 12.48 3.37 -1.32
N LYS A 29 12.75 4.66 -1.32
CA LYS A 29 13.60 5.32 -0.32
C LYS A 29 12.74 6.06 0.69
N HIS A 30 13.23 6.15 1.91
CA HIS A 30 12.65 6.94 2.99
C HIS A 30 13.74 7.85 3.55
N ILE A 31 13.46 9.14 3.62
CA ILE A 31 14.35 10.12 4.25
C ILE A 31 13.91 10.22 5.71
N VAL A 32 14.81 9.91 6.63
CA VAL A 32 14.57 9.95 8.06
C VAL A 32 14.24 11.37 8.49
N GLN A 33 13.10 11.51 9.16
CA GLN A 33 12.65 12.76 9.77
C GLN A 33 13.00 12.77 11.27
N GLN A 34 12.87 13.95 11.89
CA GLN A 34 13.17 14.12 13.32
C GLN A 34 12.34 13.15 14.18
N GLY A 35 13.01 12.50 15.15
CA GLY A 35 12.37 11.57 16.08
C GLY A 35 12.05 10.18 15.53
N GLN A 36 12.33 9.88 14.25
CA GLN A 36 12.02 8.56 13.70
C GLN A 36 13.03 7.49 14.10
N THR A 37 12.51 6.32 14.47
CA THR A 37 13.30 5.11 14.78
C THR A 37 13.17 4.06 13.67
N LEU A 38 14.07 3.07 13.64
CA LEU A 38 13.94 1.93 12.74
C LEU A 38 12.61 1.19 12.95
N ALA A 39 12.13 1.09 14.19
CA ALA A 39 10.84 0.46 14.52
C ALA A 39 9.66 1.20 13.90
N ALA A 40 9.62 2.53 14.09
CA ALA A 40 8.61 3.40 13.51
C ALA A 40 8.51 3.27 11.98
N ILE A 41 9.67 3.32 11.33
CA ILE A 41 9.77 3.28 9.88
C ILE A 41 9.39 1.89 9.37
N ALA A 42 9.86 0.84 10.03
CA ALA A 42 9.52 -0.53 9.69
C ALA A 42 8.01 -0.78 9.77
N GLN A 43 7.36 -0.32 10.85
CA GLN A 43 5.91 -0.38 11.02
C GLN A 43 5.16 0.40 9.92
N ARG A 44 5.58 1.63 9.62
CA ARG A 44 5.01 2.46 8.55
C ARG A 44 5.02 1.75 7.19
N TYR A 45 6.10 1.03 6.88
CA TYR A 45 6.25 0.33 5.62
C TYR A 45 5.86 -1.14 5.66
N ARG A 46 5.40 -1.64 6.82
CA ARG A 46 4.98 -3.03 7.05
C ARG A 46 6.07 -4.03 6.68
N VAL A 47 7.29 -3.69 7.06
CA VAL A 47 8.46 -4.56 7.01
C VAL A 47 8.92 -4.83 8.43
N SER A 48 9.66 -5.92 8.66
CA SER A 48 10.25 -6.13 9.98
C SER A 48 11.45 -5.19 10.19
N VAL A 49 11.70 -4.80 11.44
CA VAL A 49 12.89 -4.01 11.82
C VAL A 49 14.15 -4.71 11.38
N THR A 50 14.22 -6.03 11.56
CA THR A 50 15.34 -6.87 11.12
C THR A 50 15.58 -6.74 9.61
N ASN A 51 14.52 -6.81 8.79
CA ASN A 51 14.63 -6.72 7.34
C ASN A 51 14.98 -5.31 6.87
N LEU A 52 14.41 -4.28 7.50
CA LEU A 52 14.75 -2.88 7.23
C LEU A 52 16.21 -2.60 7.58
N ALA A 53 16.66 -3.06 8.75
CA ALA A 53 18.04 -2.88 9.19
C ALA A 53 19.01 -3.62 8.25
N ALA A 54 18.72 -4.86 7.88
CA ALA A 54 19.53 -5.64 6.94
C ALA A 54 19.66 -4.96 5.57
N ALA A 55 18.56 -4.44 5.01
CA ALA A 55 18.57 -3.74 3.72
C ALA A 55 19.41 -2.46 3.72
N ASN A 56 19.67 -1.91 4.90
CA ASN A 56 20.42 -0.67 5.11
C ASN A 56 21.78 -0.88 5.77
N ARG A 57 22.18 -2.15 6.01
CA ARG A 57 23.42 -2.51 6.73
C ARG A 57 23.52 -1.83 8.11
N LEU A 58 22.39 -1.69 8.78
CA LEU A 58 22.28 -1.11 10.12
C LEU A 58 22.14 -2.20 11.17
N LYS A 59 22.49 -1.88 12.41
CA LYS A 59 22.08 -2.68 13.57
C LYS A 59 20.60 -2.39 13.86
N LYS A 60 19.86 -3.35 14.42
CA LYS A 60 18.46 -3.10 14.86
C LYS A 60 18.35 -1.97 15.88
N THR A 61 19.42 -1.73 16.62
CA THR A 61 19.57 -0.67 17.65
C THR A 61 20.26 0.59 17.11
N SER A 62 20.52 0.69 15.80
CA SER A 62 21.14 1.88 15.22
C SER A 62 20.22 3.10 15.38
N ASN A 63 20.78 4.16 15.94
CA ASN A 63 20.15 5.48 15.91
C ASN A 63 20.17 6.02 14.49
N LEU A 64 19.06 6.63 14.07
CA LEU A 64 18.92 7.21 12.74
C LEU A 64 19.21 8.71 12.78
N ARG A 65 19.89 9.21 11.76
CA ARG A 65 20.16 10.65 11.61
C ARG A 65 19.08 11.29 10.75
N VAL A 66 18.65 12.49 11.10
CA VAL A 66 17.75 13.28 10.25
C VAL A 66 18.40 13.47 8.87
N GLY A 67 17.63 13.28 7.80
CA GLY A 67 18.12 13.31 6.43
C GLY A 67 18.75 11.99 5.95
N GLN A 68 18.97 11.02 6.84
CA GLN A 68 19.49 9.70 6.43
C GLN A 68 18.51 9.01 5.48
N VAL A 69 19.02 8.50 4.37
CA VAL A 69 18.19 7.83 3.37
C VAL A 69 18.21 6.32 3.62
N LEU A 70 17.06 5.78 4.04
CA LEU A 70 16.84 4.34 4.16
C LEU A 70 16.21 3.75 2.91
N ARG A 71 16.75 2.63 2.46
CA ARG A 71 16.21 1.74 1.44
C ARG A 71 15.12 0.88 2.09
N ILE A 72 13.88 1.05 1.66
CA ILE A 72 12.76 0.25 2.15
C ILE A 72 12.75 -1.09 1.40
N PRO A 73 12.79 -2.23 2.12
CA PRO A 73 12.69 -3.54 1.48
C PRO A 73 11.41 -3.63 0.64
N PRO A 74 11.51 -4.10 -0.61
CA PRO A 74 10.30 -4.42 -1.36
C PRO A 74 9.48 -5.46 -0.62
N LYS A 75 8.17 -5.33 -0.77
CA LYS A 75 7.18 -6.30 -0.35
C LYS A 75 7.60 -7.69 -0.88
N GLY A 76 7.69 -8.69 0.01
CA GLY A 76 8.10 -10.06 -0.34
C GLY A 76 9.59 -10.32 -0.50
N VAL A 77 10.42 -9.32 -0.19
CA VAL A 77 11.87 -9.44 -0.25
C VAL A 77 12.42 -9.37 1.16
N ILE A 78 13.32 -10.30 1.49
CA ILE A 78 14.07 -10.34 2.74
C ILE A 78 15.55 -10.06 2.44
N TYR A 79 16.19 -9.24 3.25
CA TYR A 79 17.64 -9.08 3.29
C TYR A 79 18.17 -9.81 4.52
N VAL A 80 19.20 -10.63 4.32
CA VAL A 80 19.78 -11.46 5.38
C VAL A 80 20.44 -10.57 6.43
N TYR A 81 19.95 -10.64 7.66
CA TYR A 81 20.57 -9.99 8.83
C TYR A 81 21.66 -10.90 9.43
N PRO A 82 22.69 -10.36 10.11
CA PRO A 82 23.69 -11.19 10.79
C PRO A 82 23.10 -12.31 11.65
N GLY A 83 23.66 -13.51 11.51
CA GLY A 83 23.25 -14.71 12.25
C GLY A 83 22.04 -15.45 11.68
N GLN A 84 21.43 -14.97 10.60
CA GLN A 84 20.29 -15.66 9.99
C GLN A 84 20.71 -16.80 9.06
N THR A 85 20.01 -17.92 9.16
CA THR A 85 20.13 -19.08 8.27
C THR A 85 18.94 -19.16 7.31
N LEU A 86 19.07 -19.93 6.22
CA LEU A 86 17.96 -20.16 5.29
C LEU A 86 16.76 -20.83 5.99
N THR A 87 17.04 -21.79 6.87
CA THR A 87 16.03 -22.44 7.73
C THR A 87 15.31 -21.45 8.63
N GLY A 88 16.05 -20.61 9.37
CA GLY A 88 15.46 -19.63 10.28
C GLY A 88 14.62 -18.59 9.54
N ILE A 89 15.07 -18.12 8.38
CA ILE A 89 14.29 -17.18 7.55
C ILE A 89 13.02 -17.84 7.02
N ALA A 90 13.10 -19.08 6.55
CA ALA A 90 11.95 -19.82 6.04
C ALA A 90 10.88 -19.99 7.14
N GLN A 91 11.29 -20.42 8.33
CA GLN A 91 10.41 -20.59 9.49
C GLN A 91 9.73 -19.28 9.90
N LEU A 92 10.49 -18.18 10.04
CA LEU A 92 9.96 -16.87 10.40
C LEU A 92 8.93 -16.34 9.39
N ASN A 93 9.07 -16.69 8.12
CA ASN A 93 8.18 -16.26 7.05
C ASN A 93 7.12 -17.31 6.69
N LYS A 94 7.00 -18.39 7.47
CA LYS A 94 6.02 -19.48 7.28
C LYS A 94 6.07 -20.10 5.88
N VAL A 95 7.27 -20.30 5.34
CA VAL A 95 7.51 -20.96 4.05
C VAL A 95 8.45 -22.15 4.24
N SER A 96 8.42 -23.13 3.34
CA SER A 96 9.36 -24.25 3.41
C SER A 96 10.76 -23.83 2.92
N VAL A 97 11.80 -24.39 3.54
CA VAL A 97 13.21 -24.16 3.13
C VAL A 97 13.39 -24.49 1.65
N LYS A 98 12.85 -25.63 1.20
CA LYS A 98 12.90 -26.05 -0.21
C LYS A 98 12.25 -25.02 -1.16
N ALA A 99 11.10 -24.47 -0.79
CA ALA A 99 10.42 -23.46 -1.62
C ALA A 99 11.20 -22.14 -1.65
N LEU A 100 11.74 -21.70 -0.50
CA LEU A 100 12.56 -20.50 -0.41
C LEU A 100 13.87 -20.66 -1.19
N ALA A 101 14.56 -21.79 -1.04
CA ALA A 101 15.77 -22.13 -1.77
C ALA A 101 15.52 -22.13 -3.29
N LYS A 102 14.46 -22.83 -3.74
CA LYS A 102 14.06 -22.89 -5.15
C LYS A 102 13.74 -21.50 -5.71
N ALA A 103 12.98 -20.66 -4.99
CA ALA A 103 12.66 -19.30 -5.41
C ALA A 103 13.90 -18.42 -5.61
N ASN A 104 14.99 -18.74 -4.91
CA ASN A 104 16.24 -17.98 -4.93
C ASN A 104 17.39 -18.68 -5.67
N ARG A 105 17.11 -19.82 -6.34
CA ARG A 105 18.12 -20.64 -7.03
C ARG A 105 19.29 -21.04 -6.11
N LEU A 106 18.96 -21.37 -4.86
CA LEU A 106 19.91 -21.84 -3.85
C LEU A 106 19.72 -23.33 -3.59
N ASN A 107 20.78 -23.97 -3.09
CA ASN A 107 20.68 -25.27 -2.42
C ASN A 107 19.96 -25.07 -1.06
N PRO A 108 19.04 -25.96 -0.62
CA PRO A 108 18.44 -25.91 0.72
C PRO A 108 19.42 -25.78 1.88
N ASP A 109 20.66 -26.27 1.74
CA ASP A 109 21.70 -26.21 2.77
C ASP A 109 22.70 -25.06 2.56
N ALA A 110 22.37 -24.11 1.67
CA ALA A 110 23.27 -23.01 1.33
C ALA A 110 23.48 -22.04 2.50
N THR A 111 24.75 -21.73 2.79
CA THR A 111 25.13 -20.64 3.69
C THR A 111 24.77 -19.28 3.11
N LEU A 112 24.15 -18.42 3.93
CA LEU A 112 23.73 -17.10 3.52
C LEU A 112 24.76 -16.02 3.86
N ARG A 113 24.89 -15.02 2.99
CA ARG A 113 25.74 -13.84 3.22
C ARG A 113 24.91 -12.71 3.83
N VAL A 114 25.48 -11.96 4.77
CA VAL A 114 24.83 -10.76 5.33
C VAL A 114 24.50 -9.76 4.20
N GLY A 115 23.27 -9.25 4.23
CA GLY A 115 22.73 -8.35 3.21
C GLY A 115 22.29 -9.04 1.92
N GLN A 116 22.42 -10.37 1.82
CA GLN A 116 21.92 -11.13 0.66
C GLN A 116 20.41 -10.93 0.52
N ARG A 117 19.97 -10.63 -0.70
CA ARG A 117 18.57 -10.47 -1.04
C ARG A 117 17.95 -11.84 -1.33
N LEU A 118 16.85 -12.15 -0.67
CA LEU A 118 16.03 -13.33 -0.88
C LEU A 118 14.60 -12.91 -1.25
N GLU A 119 14.02 -13.57 -2.24
CA GLU A 119 12.62 -13.47 -2.60
C GLU A 119 11.81 -14.55 -1.87
N LEU A 120 10.73 -14.15 -1.22
CA LEU A 120 9.82 -15.11 -0.60
C LEU A 120 9.03 -15.86 -1.69
N PRO A 121 8.93 -17.20 -1.61
CA PRO A 121 8.16 -17.99 -2.56
C PRO A 121 6.70 -17.58 -2.53
N GLY A 122 6.04 -17.62 -3.69
CA GLY A 122 4.64 -17.17 -3.83
C GLY A 122 4.45 -15.66 -3.87
N TYR A 123 5.47 -14.85 -3.55
CA TYR A 123 5.32 -13.39 -3.55
C TYR A 123 5.38 -12.77 -4.95
N SER A 124 6.30 -13.21 -5.81
CA SER A 124 6.37 -12.72 -7.20
C SER A 124 5.16 -13.18 -8.03
N GLN A 125 4.61 -14.36 -7.72
CA GLN A 125 3.34 -14.84 -8.26
C GLN A 125 2.15 -14.07 -7.68
N SER A 126 2.15 -13.72 -6.39
CA SER A 126 1.14 -12.85 -5.77
C SER A 126 1.19 -11.41 -6.29
N ALA A 127 2.35 -10.91 -6.73
CA ALA A 127 2.51 -9.59 -7.35
C ALA A 127 2.09 -9.57 -8.84
N LYS A 128 2.40 -10.64 -9.61
CA LYS A 128 1.80 -10.84 -10.94
C LYS A 128 0.29 -11.08 -10.85
N ALA A 129 -0.14 -11.83 -9.83
CA ALA A 129 -1.53 -12.00 -9.49
C ALA A 129 -2.15 -10.74 -8.89
N SER A 130 -1.42 -9.79 -8.29
CA SER A 130 -1.99 -8.50 -7.83
C SER A 130 -2.20 -7.57 -9.02
N LYS A 131 -1.32 -7.64 -10.03
CA LYS A 131 -1.55 -7.02 -11.33
C LYS A 131 -2.76 -7.64 -12.04
N ALA A 132 -3.02 -8.95 -11.87
CA ALA A 132 -4.21 -9.63 -12.36
C ALA A 132 -5.47 -9.47 -11.47
N ARG A 133 -5.32 -9.30 -10.14
CA ARG A 133 -6.39 -9.08 -9.13
C ARG A 133 -6.97 -7.67 -9.18
N ASN A 134 -6.23 -6.73 -9.78
CA ASN A 134 -6.75 -5.43 -10.16
C ASN A 134 -7.49 -5.47 -11.51
N ALA A 135 -7.82 -6.64 -12.05
CA ALA A 135 -8.89 -6.72 -13.02
C ALA A 135 -10.20 -6.44 -12.27
N ILE A 136 -10.98 -5.47 -12.76
CA ILE A 136 -12.35 -5.29 -12.29
C ILE A 136 -13.11 -6.54 -12.75
N LEU A 137 -13.53 -7.39 -11.80
CA LEU A 137 -14.20 -8.66 -12.09
C LEU A 137 -15.64 -8.39 -12.50
N SER A 138 -16.39 -7.74 -11.61
CA SER A 138 -17.81 -7.46 -11.85
C SER A 138 -18.06 -6.00 -12.23
N GLY A 139 -17.30 -5.08 -11.62
CA GLY A 139 -17.59 -3.65 -11.64
C GLY A 139 -18.87 -3.28 -10.88
N MET A 140 -19.55 -4.24 -10.24
CA MET A 140 -20.74 -4.02 -9.45
C MET A 140 -20.36 -3.58 -8.04
N VAL A 141 -21.00 -2.52 -7.57
CA VAL A 141 -20.82 -2.02 -6.21
C VAL A 141 -22.20 -1.84 -5.58
N THR A 142 -22.34 -2.29 -4.33
CA THR A 142 -23.47 -1.99 -3.46
C THR A 142 -22.99 -1.00 -2.40
N LEU A 143 -23.62 0.16 -2.34
CA LEU A 143 -23.31 1.24 -1.42
C LEU A 143 -24.52 1.53 -0.55
N GLU A 144 -24.27 1.79 0.73
CA GLU A 144 -25.27 2.30 1.67
C GLU A 144 -24.76 3.57 2.32
N ARG A 145 -25.66 4.52 2.56
CA ARG A 145 -25.37 5.75 3.28
C ARG A 145 -26.38 5.91 4.42
N PRO A 146 -26.08 5.36 5.61
CA PRO A 146 -27.03 5.32 6.72
C PRO A 146 -27.55 6.70 7.13
N ALA A 147 -26.68 7.71 7.08
CA ALA A 147 -27.02 9.08 7.47
C ALA A 147 -28.07 9.76 6.57
N SER A 148 -28.34 9.22 5.37
CA SER A 148 -29.41 9.64 4.48
C SER A 148 -30.40 8.52 4.14
N GLN A 149 -30.23 7.33 4.73
CA GLN A 149 -31.02 6.12 4.42
C GLN A 149 -31.03 5.77 2.92
N GLU A 150 -29.98 6.14 2.17
CA GLU A 150 -29.88 5.88 0.75
C GLU A 150 -29.11 4.58 0.48
N THR A 151 -29.54 3.84 -0.53
CA THR A 151 -28.81 2.67 -1.07
C THR A 151 -28.58 2.85 -2.57
N LEU A 152 -27.40 2.47 -3.05
CA LEU A 152 -27.06 2.47 -4.47
C LEU A 152 -26.37 1.16 -4.84
N ARG A 153 -27.04 0.34 -5.66
CA ARG A 153 -26.42 -0.76 -6.38
C ARG A 153 -26.22 -0.37 -7.84
N VAL A 154 -24.97 -0.41 -8.31
CA VAL A 154 -24.61 0.09 -9.64
C VAL A 154 -23.38 -0.61 -10.21
N ARG A 155 -23.38 -0.82 -11.53
CA ARG A 155 -22.20 -1.25 -12.28
C ARG A 155 -21.39 -0.02 -12.69
N LEU A 156 -20.19 0.15 -12.14
CA LEU A 156 -19.33 1.30 -12.41
C LEU A 156 -18.56 1.18 -13.73
N PHE A 157 -18.21 -0.04 -14.12
CA PHE A 157 -17.44 -0.34 -15.33
C PHE A 157 -18.09 -1.47 -16.12
N ASP A 158 -18.04 -1.37 -17.44
CA ASP A 158 -18.48 -2.46 -18.32
C ASP A 158 -17.48 -3.64 -18.34
N LYS A 159 -17.83 -4.70 -19.08
CA LYS A 159 -16.99 -5.91 -19.21
C LYS A 159 -15.62 -5.63 -19.85
N SER A 160 -15.45 -4.52 -20.56
CA SER A 160 -14.17 -4.08 -21.13
C SER A 160 -13.34 -3.23 -20.17
N GLY A 161 -13.88 -2.90 -18.99
CA GLY A 161 -13.25 -2.04 -18.01
C GLY A 161 -13.41 -0.54 -18.29
N LYS A 162 -14.27 -0.17 -19.26
CA LYS A 162 -14.63 1.23 -19.56
C LYS A 162 -15.65 1.74 -18.56
N LEU A 163 -15.49 3.01 -18.17
CA LEU A 163 -16.33 3.66 -17.17
C LEU A 163 -17.72 3.97 -17.71
N ASP A 164 -18.76 3.63 -16.95
CA ASP A 164 -20.14 3.99 -17.29
C ASP A 164 -20.48 5.42 -16.82
N ALA A 165 -20.86 6.29 -17.76
CA ALA A 165 -21.17 7.69 -17.50
C ALA A 165 -22.47 7.88 -16.69
N LYS A 166 -23.50 7.06 -16.93
CA LYS A 166 -24.76 7.10 -16.16
C LYS A 166 -24.52 6.61 -14.74
N ALA A 167 -23.72 5.55 -14.59
CA ALA A 167 -23.29 5.07 -13.28
C ALA A 167 -22.52 6.14 -12.50
N ARG A 168 -21.60 6.85 -13.17
CA ARG A 168 -20.85 7.97 -12.58
C ARG A 168 -21.76 9.11 -12.12
N GLN A 169 -22.80 9.43 -12.89
CA GLN A 169 -23.78 10.45 -12.50
C GLN A 169 -24.60 10.02 -11.28
N ARG A 170 -25.11 8.78 -11.27
CA ARG A 170 -25.85 8.23 -10.12
C ARG A 170 -24.99 8.19 -8.87
N LEU A 171 -23.72 7.78 -9.01
CA LEU A 171 -22.76 7.79 -7.91
C LEU A 171 -22.46 9.21 -7.43
N ALA A 172 -22.32 10.19 -8.32
CA ALA A 172 -22.13 11.59 -7.94
C ALA A 172 -23.31 12.11 -7.10
N ARG A 173 -24.55 11.79 -7.49
CA ARG A 173 -25.74 12.13 -6.70
C ARG A 173 -25.72 11.44 -5.34
N PHE A 174 -25.39 10.15 -5.28
CA PHE A 174 -25.31 9.42 -4.01
C PHE A 174 -24.22 9.96 -3.06
N LEU A 175 -23.08 10.39 -3.62
CA LEU A 175 -21.93 10.91 -2.87
C LEU A 175 -21.98 12.43 -2.60
N ARG A 176 -23.07 13.10 -2.98
CA ARG A 176 -23.25 14.56 -2.83
C ARG A 176 -23.05 15.05 -1.40
N ASP A 177 -22.81 16.35 -1.29
CA ASP A 177 -22.95 17.04 -0.03
C ASP A 177 -24.42 16.97 0.41
N ARG A 178 -24.67 16.59 1.66
CA ARG A 178 -26.04 16.35 2.14
C ARG A 178 -26.73 17.64 2.59
N GLU A 179 -25.96 18.65 2.96
CA GLU A 179 -26.47 19.91 3.47
C GLU A 179 -26.81 20.85 2.32
N THR A 180 -25.94 20.92 1.30
CA THR A 180 -26.13 21.79 0.14
C THR A 180 -26.73 21.10 -1.08
N ASP A 181 -26.86 19.78 -1.04
CA ASP A 181 -27.30 18.92 -2.14
C ASP A 181 -26.39 18.98 -3.40
N GLU A 182 -25.25 19.67 -3.30
CA GLU A 182 -24.28 19.83 -4.37
C GLU A 182 -23.57 18.50 -4.66
N ALA A 183 -23.52 18.12 -5.94
CA ALA A 183 -22.92 16.88 -6.37
C ALA A 183 -21.67 17.12 -7.24
N LYS A 184 -20.58 16.44 -6.90
CA LYS A 184 -19.35 16.44 -7.70
C LYS A 184 -19.11 15.07 -8.33
N ARG A 185 -18.71 15.06 -9.61
CA ARG A 185 -18.44 13.81 -10.33
C ARG A 185 -17.17 13.14 -9.76
N PRO A 186 -17.27 11.95 -9.13
CA PRO A 186 -16.10 11.30 -8.55
C PRO A 186 -15.10 10.94 -9.66
N PRO A 187 -13.78 11.02 -9.42
CA PRO A 187 -12.79 10.71 -10.43
C PRO A 187 -12.82 9.21 -10.80
N PRO A 188 -12.50 8.83 -12.05
CA PRO A 188 -12.53 7.43 -12.49
C PRO A 188 -11.67 6.50 -11.62
N ARG A 189 -10.58 7.03 -11.03
CA ARG A 189 -9.71 6.28 -10.13
C ARG A 189 -10.36 5.96 -8.79
N LEU A 190 -11.19 6.86 -8.25
CA LEU A 190 -11.93 6.60 -7.01
C LEU A 190 -13.00 5.54 -7.27
N MET A 191 -13.71 5.65 -8.39
CA MET A 191 -14.67 4.63 -8.83
C MET A 191 -14.01 3.27 -9.00
N ARG A 192 -12.80 3.23 -9.56
CA ARG A 192 -12.02 2.00 -9.70
C ARG A 192 -11.62 1.40 -8.35
N ALA A 193 -11.26 2.25 -7.37
CA ALA A 193 -11.00 1.78 -6.01
C ALA A 193 -12.24 1.15 -5.37
N LEU A 194 -13.43 1.77 -5.52
CA LEU A 194 -14.70 1.19 -5.06
C LEU A 194 -15.00 -0.16 -5.71
N ALA A 195 -14.78 -0.28 -7.02
CA ALA A 195 -14.95 -1.56 -7.73
C ALA A 195 -13.98 -2.64 -7.20
N TYR A 196 -12.70 -2.30 -7.00
CA TYR A 196 -11.71 -3.22 -6.43
C TYR A 196 -12.06 -3.65 -5.01
N LEU A 197 -12.64 -2.76 -4.20
CA LEU A 197 -13.10 -3.06 -2.85
C LEU A 197 -14.27 -4.05 -2.90
N ALA A 198 -15.28 -3.75 -3.71
CA ALA A 198 -16.43 -4.63 -3.87
C ALA A 198 -16.02 -6.01 -4.36
N ASP A 199 -15.19 -6.10 -5.42
CA ASP A 199 -14.75 -7.39 -5.96
C ASP A 199 -13.89 -8.18 -4.94
N HIS A 200 -13.00 -7.51 -4.20
CA HIS A 200 -12.15 -8.18 -3.22
C HIS A 200 -12.92 -8.69 -2.00
N PHE A 201 -13.91 -7.92 -1.54
CA PHE A 201 -14.77 -8.29 -0.42
C PHE A 201 -16.05 -8.99 -0.88
N ASN A 202 -16.00 -9.65 -2.04
CA ASN A 202 -17.04 -10.56 -2.54
C ASN A 202 -18.44 -9.93 -2.66
N GLY A 203 -18.48 -8.66 -3.08
CA GLY A 203 -19.71 -7.90 -3.30
C GLY A 203 -20.39 -7.37 -2.03
N ARG A 204 -19.74 -7.47 -0.87
CA ARG A 204 -20.25 -6.91 0.40
C ARG A 204 -20.55 -5.42 0.26
N THR A 205 -21.56 -4.97 1.02
CA THR A 205 -21.97 -3.58 1.05
C THR A 205 -20.85 -2.68 1.56
N ILE A 206 -20.51 -1.67 0.77
CA ILE A 206 -19.62 -0.59 1.19
C ILE A 206 -20.50 0.48 1.84
N VAL A 207 -20.35 0.69 3.14
CA VAL A 207 -21.07 1.71 3.87
C VAL A 207 -20.30 3.02 3.81
N VAL A 208 -20.90 4.03 3.19
CA VAL A 208 -20.34 5.37 3.02
C VAL A 208 -20.70 6.22 4.23
N VAL A 209 -19.69 6.56 5.02
CA VAL A 209 -19.81 7.44 6.19
C VAL A 209 -19.76 8.91 5.75
N SER A 210 -18.81 9.25 4.88
CA SER A 210 -18.69 10.60 4.33
C SER A 210 -18.12 10.60 2.92
N ALA A 211 -18.42 11.63 2.14
CA ALA A 211 -17.98 11.76 0.74
C ALA A 211 -17.80 13.24 0.39
N TYR A 212 -18.31 13.72 -0.75
CA TYR A 212 -18.14 15.12 -1.15
C TYR A 212 -18.73 16.09 -0.11
N ARG A 213 -18.02 17.19 0.13
CA ARG A 213 -18.42 18.29 1.03
C ARG A 213 -18.15 19.62 0.30
N SER A 214 -19.14 20.49 0.18
CA SER A 214 -19.01 21.78 -0.51
C SER A 214 -18.31 22.83 0.36
N GLN A 215 -18.46 22.75 1.69
CA GLN A 215 -17.77 23.63 2.62
C GLN A 215 -16.30 23.24 2.80
N LYS A 216 -15.39 24.22 2.72
CA LYS A 216 -14.00 24.08 3.14
C LYS A 216 -13.96 24.22 4.66
N GLY A 217 -13.80 23.11 5.39
CA GLY A 217 -13.43 23.21 6.80
C GLY A 217 -12.10 23.93 6.96
N ASP A 218 -11.92 24.69 8.04
CA ASP A 218 -10.73 25.49 8.31
C ASP A 218 -9.46 24.65 8.13
N ASP A 219 -8.62 25.10 7.20
CA ASP A 219 -7.56 24.34 6.55
C ASP A 219 -6.43 23.96 7.52
N SER A 220 -6.42 22.70 7.97
CA SER A 220 -5.19 22.02 8.43
C SER A 220 -4.59 21.09 7.36
N GLY A 221 -5.14 21.13 6.14
CA GLY A 221 -4.60 20.46 4.96
C GLY A 221 -5.68 19.96 4.01
N ALA A 222 -6.15 20.81 3.09
CA ALA A 222 -7.02 20.53 1.94
C ALA A 222 -7.62 19.11 1.91
N SER A 223 -8.68 18.90 2.69
CA SER A 223 -9.41 17.65 2.70
C SER A 223 -9.96 17.38 1.30
N ARG A 224 -9.54 16.26 0.68
CA ARG A 224 -9.94 15.84 -0.67
C ARG A 224 -11.43 15.49 -0.79
N HIS A 225 -12.17 15.56 0.32
CA HIS A 225 -13.62 15.57 0.31
C HIS A 225 -14.16 16.79 -0.45
N SER A 226 -13.53 17.96 -0.34
CA SER A 226 -13.91 19.19 -1.08
C SER A 226 -13.67 19.13 -2.59
N THR A 227 -12.83 18.19 -3.04
CA THR A 227 -12.60 17.94 -4.47
C THR A 227 -13.40 16.75 -4.98
N GLY A 228 -14.13 16.04 -4.12
CA GLY A 228 -14.87 14.82 -4.47
C GLY A 228 -13.94 13.64 -4.78
N GLU A 229 -12.68 13.71 -4.33
CA GLU A 229 -11.64 12.71 -4.58
C GLU A 229 -11.43 11.75 -3.39
N ALA A 230 -12.11 12.01 -2.28
CA ALA A 230 -12.05 11.21 -1.05
C ALA A 230 -13.42 10.64 -0.65
N ILE A 231 -13.37 9.55 0.10
CA ILE A 231 -14.53 8.90 0.71
C ILE A 231 -14.11 8.22 2.01
N ASP A 232 -14.98 8.31 3.01
CA ASP A 232 -14.85 7.63 4.29
C ASP A 232 -15.80 6.44 4.27
N ILE A 233 -15.25 5.23 4.39
CA ILE A 233 -16.00 3.99 4.20
C ILE A 233 -15.72 2.95 5.27
N ARG A 234 -16.68 2.06 5.46
CA ARG A 234 -16.48 0.73 6.05
C ARG A 234 -17.08 -0.32 5.11
N VAL A 235 -16.74 -1.58 5.30
CA VAL A 235 -17.33 -2.70 4.53
C VAL A 235 -18.02 -3.64 5.51
N GLU A 236 -19.26 -4.00 5.20
CA GLU A 236 -20.08 -4.79 6.11
C GLU A 236 -19.44 -6.15 6.46
N GLY A 237 -19.29 -6.42 7.76
CA GLY A 237 -18.64 -7.62 8.27
C GLY A 237 -17.13 -7.71 8.01
N VAL A 238 -16.48 -6.60 7.65
CA VAL A 238 -15.03 -6.53 7.44
C VAL A 238 -14.41 -5.59 8.47
N PRO A 239 -13.45 -6.05 9.31
CA PRO A 239 -12.73 -5.17 10.23
C PRO A 239 -11.98 -4.06 9.49
N ASN A 240 -11.93 -2.85 10.08
CA ASN A 240 -11.33 -1.68 9.42
C ASN A 240 -9.83 -1.86 9.17
N GLU A 241 -9.12 -2.67 9.96
CA GLU A 241 -7.73 -3.05 9.72
C GLU A 241 -7.56 -3.82 8.41
N VAL A 242 -8.48 -4.75 8.13
CA VAL A 242 -8.48 -5.56 6.91
C VAL A 242 -8.79 -4.68 5.70
N LEU A 243 -9.80 -3.80 5.82
CA LEU A 243 -10.14 -2.82 4.80
C LEU A 243 -8.96 -1.88 4.49
N ARG A 244 -8.36 -1.28 5.52
CA ARG A 244 -7.15 -0.46 5.44
C ARG A 244 -6.02 -1.20 4.73
N ASP A 245 -5.78 -2.45 5.11
CA ASP A 245 -4.69 -3.25 4.58
C ASP A 245 -4.83 -3.51 3.10
N TYR A 246 -6.06 -3.76 2.65
CA TYR A 246 -6.36 -3.89 1.23
C TYR A 246 -6.25 -2.55 0.49
N CYS A 247 -6.80 -1.46 1.04
CA CYS A 247 -6.67 -0.12 0.46
C CYS A 247 -5.20 0.26 0.21
N LEU A 248 -4.28 -0.13 1.10
CA LEU A 248 -2.84 0.11 0.96
C LEU A 248 -2.14 -0.74 -0.11
N THR A 249 -2.85 -1.69 -0.73
CA THR A 249 -2.39 -2.39 -1.93
C THR A 249 -2.73 -1.63 -3.22
N LEU A 250 -3.64 -0.66 -3.15
CA LEU A 250 -4.11 0.09 -4.31
C LEU A 250 -3.06 1.14 -4.75
N ASN A 251 -3.03 1.42 -6.05
CA ASN A 251 -2.00 2.27 -6.64
C ASN A 251 -2.31 3.76 -6.43
N LYS A 252 -1.34 4.51 -5.88
CA LYS A 252 -1.37 5.98 -5.72
C LYS A 252 -2.63 6.50 -5.01
N VAL A 253 -2.99 5.89 -3.89
CA VAL A 253 -4.09 6.33 -3.01
C VAL A 253 -3.55 6.94 -1.71
N GLY A 254 -4.35 7.79 -1.08
CA GLY A 254 -4.20 8.10 0.33
C GLY A 254 -5.08 7.18 1.15
N VAL A 255 -4.57 6.70 2.29
CA VAL A 255 -5.34 5.88 3.23
C VAL A 255 -5.19 6.49 4.62
N GLY A 256 -6.30 6.90 5.23
CA GLY A 256 -6.35 7.31 6.63
C GLY A 256 -6.97 6.22 7.46
N TYR A 257 -6.30 5.83 8.54
CA TYR A 257 -6.83 4.86 9.49
C TYR A 257 -7.15 5.56 10.82
N TYR A 258 -8.36 5.35 11.32
CA TYR A 258 -8.88 6.03 12.50
C TYR A 258 -9.26 4.99 13.56
N PRO A 259 -8.33 4.54 14.42
CA PRO A 259 -8.56 3.43 15.33
C PRO A 259 -9.69 3.68 16.33
N ARG A 260 -9.92 4.96 16.69
CA ARG A 260 -11.00 5.39 17.60
C ARG A 260 -12.27 5.81 16.84
N SER A 261 -12.39 5.46 15.57
CA SER A 261 -13.54 5.75 14.71
C SER A 261 -14.00 4.50 13.96
N SER A 262 -15.11 4.62 13.25
CA SER A 262 -15.80 3.49 12.60
C SER A 262 -15.52 3.34 11.11
N PHE A 263 -14.56 4.08 10.54
CA PHE A 263 -14.28 4.10 9.10
C PHE A 263 -12.80 4.09 8.73
N VAL A 264 -12.54 3.80 7.46
CA VAL A 264 -11.27 3.99 6.75
C VAL A 264 -11.46 5.09 5.71
N HIS A 265 -10.57 6.08 5.73
CA HIS A 265 -10.51 7.11 4.70
C HIS A 265 -9.73 6.59 3.50
N ILE A 266 -10.25 6.84 2.30
CA ILE A 266 -9.53 6.62 1.04
C ILE A 266 -9.71 7.80 0.10
N ASP A 267 -8.60 8.25 -0.50
CA ASP A 267 -8.62 9.25 -1.55
C ASP A 267 -7.68 8.89 -2.70
N VAL A 268 -7.90 9.51 -3.86
CA VAL A 268 -6.99 9.39 -5.00
C VAL A 268 -5.99 10.54 -5.06
N ARG A 269 -4.73 10.21 -5.35
CA ARG A 269 -3.64 11.17 -5.41
C ARG A 269 -2.56 10.76 -6.40
N SER A 270 -1.54 11.61 -6.59
CA SER A 270 -0.40 11.32 -7.48
C SER A 270 0.67 10.45 -6.81
N LYS A 271 0.79 10.51 -5.49
CA LYS A 271 1.74 9.75 -4.65
C LYS A 271 0.99 9.04 -3.53
N ALA A 272 1.31 7.77 -3.25
CA ALA A 272 0.64 7.05 -2.16
C ALA A 272 1.02 7.62 -0.79
N VAL A 273 0.03 7.79 0.09
CA VAL A 273 0.21 8.32 1.45
C VAL A 273 -0.61 7.48 2.43
N TYR A 274 -0.11 7.35 3.65
CA TYR A 274 -0.78 6.64 4.73
C TYR A 274 -0.59 7.42 6.02
N TRP A 275 -1.67 7.57 6.80
CA TRP A 275 -1.65 8.18 8.12
C TRP A 275 -2.54 7.39 9.08
N VAL A 276 -2.22 7.48 10.36
CA VAL A 276 -3.07 7.02 11.45
C VAL A 276 -3.44 8.25 12.24
N ASP A 277 -4.72 8.52 12.34
CA ASP A 277 -5.27 9.61 13.13
C ASP A 277 -5.99 8.99 14.32
N TRP A 278 -5.46 9.27 15.50
CA TRP A 278 -6.02 8.76 16.73
C TRP A 278 -7.10 9.66 17.26
N SER A 279 -7.55 10.74 16.63
CA SER A 279 -8.63 11.59 17.14
C SER A 279 -9.94 10.81 17.37
N ARG A 280 -10.73 11.22 18.36
CA ARG A 280 -12.13 10.77 18.46
C ARG A 280 -12.97 11.52 17.42
N PRO A 281 -14.16 11.01 17.05
CA PRO A 281 -15.10 11.77 16.22
C PRO A 281 -15.34 13.17 16.78
N GLY A 282 -15.11 14.20 15.96
CA GLY A 282 -15.28 15.61 16.33
C GLY A 282 -14.07 16.27 16.99
N GLU A 283 -13.03 15.51 17.37
CA GLU A 283 -11.78 16.08 17.86
C GLU A 283 -10.88 16.53 16.69
N PRO A 284 -9.98 17.52 16.90
CA PRO A 284 -8.90 17.81 15.96
C PRO A 284 -8.00 16.58 15.72
N PRO A 285 -7.36 16.46 14.54
CA PRO A 285 -6.49 15.34 14.23
C PRO A 285 -5.41 15.10 15.30
N LEU A 286 -5.25 13.84 15.72
CA LEU A 286 -4.25 13.43 16.70
C LEU A 286 -3.26 12.46 16.05
N TYR A 287 -2.14 13.00 15.58
CA TYR A 287 -1.04 12.22 15.06
C TYR A 287 -0.06 11.88 16.17
N LEU A 288 0.04 10.60 16.51
CA LEU A 288 0.95 10.16 17.56
C LEU A 288 2.36 9.92 17.01
N PRO A 289 3.40 10.33 17.75
CA PRO A 289 4.74 9.87 17.49
C PRO A 289 4.83 8.34 17.59
N PRO A 290 5.79 7.71 16.89
CA PRO A 290 5.92 6.27 16.93
C PRO A 290 6.20 5.73 18.34
N GLY A 291 5.43 4.72 18.75
CA GLY A 291 5.57 4.10 20.08
C GLY A 291 4.82 4.83 21.19
N GLU A 292 4.19 5.97 20.90
CA GLU A 292 3.27 6.61 21.85
C GLU A 292 1.87 6.02 21.74
N SER A 293 1.20 5.97 22.89
CA SER A 293 -0.15 5.44 23.03
C SER A 293 -1.14 6.59 23.22
N PRO A 294 -2.37 6.48 22.67
CA PRO A 294 -3.36 7.56 22.76
C PRO A 294 -3.78 7.86 24.20
N GLU A 295 -3.67 6.89 25.11
CA GLU A 295 -4.09 7.01 26.52
C GLU A 295 -3.30 8.11 27.27
N LYS A 296 -2.06 8.36 26.87
CA LYS A 296 -1.23 9.44 27.42
C LYS A 296 -1.79 10.85 27.12
N TYR A 297 -2.55 10.98 26.02
CA TYR A 297 -3.15 12.24 25.57
C TYR A 297 -4.62 12.37 26.01
N ASP A 298 -5.25 11.26 26.40
CA ASP A 298 -6.60 11.24 26.99
C ASP A 298 -6.64 11.81 28.41
N ALA A 299 -5.51 11.85 29.12
CA ALA A 299 -5.38 12.36 30.48
C ALA A 299 -5.16 13.89 30.60
N GLY A 300 -5.33 14.66 29.51
CA GLY A 300 -5.26 16.13 29.52
C GLY A 300 -3.85 16.75 29.54
N ALA A 301 -2.81 15.98 29.23
CA ALA A 301 -1.41 16.38 29.46
C ALA A 301 -0.73 17.18 28.33
N SER A 302 -1.34 17.42 27.15
CA SER A 302 -0.73 18.30 26.14
C SER A 302 -1.67 18.70 25.01
N SER A 303 -1.58 19.97 24.57
CA SER A 303 -2.26 20.51 23.40
C SER A 303 -1.69 19.95 22.09
N ALA A 304 -2.58 19.81 21.10
CA ALA A 304 -2.34 19.18 19.80
C ALA A 304 -1.04 19.65 19.10
N VAL A 305 -0.23 18.70 18.63
CA VAL A 305 0.93 19.00 17.76
C VAL A 305 0.47 19.02 16.29
N SER A 306 0.74 20.13 15.61
CA SER A 306 0.36 20.35 14.20
C SER A 306 1.01 19.34 13.24
N PRO A 307 0.32 18.92 12.15
CA PRO A 307 0.86 18.05 11.10
C PRO A 307 2.08 18.62 10.38
N ALA A 308 2.40 19.91 10.56
CA ALA A 308 3.58 20.56 9.98
C ALA A 308 4.91 20.21 10.70
N LYS A 309 4.86 19.48 11.83
CA LYS A 309 6.06 19.11 12.63
C LYS A 309 6.46 17.63 12.55
N LEU A 310 5.96 16.88 11.56
CA LEU A 310 6.29 15.46 11.33
C LEU A 310 7.14 15.22 10.06
#